data_AF-A0A522PU67-F1
#
_entry.id   AF-A0A522PU67-F1
#
_cell.length_a   1.000
_cell.length_b   1.000
_cell.length_c   1.000
_cell.angle_alpha   90.00
_cell.angle_beta   90.00
_cell.angle_gamma   90.00
#
_symmetry.space_group_name_H-M   'P 1'
#
loop_
_entity.id
_entity.type
_entity.pdbx_description
1 polymer ?
#
loop_
_entity_poly.entity_id
_entity_poly.type
_entity_poly.pdbx_seq_one_letter_code
_entity_poly.pdbx_strand_id
1 'polypeptide(L)' 'MASSTVANILKEYGIGPASQRNRKTTWKEFLARHWEVMVAADFFTVEARTRKGLTRFVVLFLMDLST' A
#
# COMPACT_ATOMS: atom_id res chain seq x y z
N MET A 1 -6.61 -26.29 -6.26
CA MET A 1 -6.17 -26.28 -7.67
C MET A 1 -6.42 -24.90 -8.31
N ALA A 2 -5.74 -23.84 -7.84
CA ALA A 2 -5.85 -22.48 -8.42
C ALA A 2 -4.46 -21.81 -8.65
N SER A 3 -3.39 -22.44 -8.17
CA SER A 3 -2.01 -21.96 -8.30
C SER A 3 -1.46 -22.10 -9.74
N SER A 4 -1.96 -23.08 -10.50
CA SER A 4 -1.44 -23.42 -11.83
C SER A 4 -1.82 -22.41 -12.93
N THR A 5 -3.03 -21.86 -12.91
CA THR A 5 -3.50 -20.93 -13.95
C THR A 5 -2.78 -19.59 -13.87
N VAL A 6 -2.70 -19.02 -12.66
CA VAL A 6 -2.01 -17.75 -12.42
C VAL A 6 -0.50 -17.89 -12.71
N ALA A 7 0.12 -19.02 -12.35
CA ALA A 7 1.53 -19.27 -12.64
C ALA A 7 1.82 -19.38 -14.15
N ASN A 8 0.95 -20.04 -14.93
CA ASN A 8 1.11 -20.16 -16.38
C ASN A 8 0.96 -18.82 -17.09
N ILE A 9 -0.05 -18.02 -16.72
CA ILE A 9 -0.24 -16.67 -17.26
C ILE A 9 1.03 -15.84 -16.99
N LEU A 10 1.51 -15.81 -15.75
CA LEU A 10 2.68 -15.00 -15.40
C LEU A 10 3.95 -15.45 -16.16
N LYS A 11 4.12 -16.76 -16.41
CA LYS A 11 5.22 -17.30 -17.21
C LYS A 11 5.16 -16.85 -18.67
N GLU A 12 3.97 -16.82 -19.27
CA GLU A 12 3.76 -16.38 -20.65
C GLU A 12 4.14 -14.91 -20.85
N TYR A 13 3.89 -14.06 -19.85
CA TYR A 13 4.30 -12.66 -19.82
C TYR A 13 5.75 -12.45 -19.33
N GLY A 14 6.56 -13.51 -19.18
CA GLY A 14 7.96 -13.41 -18.74
C GLY A 14 8.16 -13.07 -17.26
N ILE A 15 7.10 -13.11 -16.46
CA ILE A 15 7.12 -12.83 -15.02
C ILE A 15 7.37 -14.14 -14.26
N GLY A 16 8.62 -14.32 -13.81
CA GLY A 16 9.05 -15.50 -13.06
C GLY A 16 8.24 -15.75 -11.77
N PRO A 17 8.38 -16.93 -11.16
CA PRO A 17 7.67 -17.30 -9.93
C PRO A 17 7.93 -16.30 -8.80
N ALA A 18 6.95 -16.14 -7.89
CA ALA A 18 6.96 -15.09 -6.87
C ALA A 18 8.25 -15.03 -6.04
N SER A 19 8.86 -16.19 -5.74
CA SER A 19 10.15 -16.29 -5.04
C SER A 19 11.34 -15.66 -5.79
N GLN A 20 11.26 -15.54 -7.11
CA GLN A 20 12.29 -14.93 -7.98
C GLN A 20 12.01 -13.46 -8.32
N ARG A 21 10.82 -12.91 -7.97
CA ARG A 21 10.42 -11.52 -8.28
C ARG A 21 11.12 -10.48 -7.43
N ASN A 22 11.60 -10.87 -6.25
CA ASN A 22 12.29 -9.98 -5.30
C ASN A 22 13.67 -9.49 -5.80
N ARG A 23 14.04 -9.78 -7.04
CA ARG A 23 15.34 -9.46 -7.64
C ARG A 23 15.31 -8.42 -8.77
N LYS A 24 14.13 -7.91 -9.16
CA LYS A 24 14.01 -7.03 -10.34
C LYS A 24 13.45 -5.62 -10.10
N THR A 25 12.84 -5.37 -8.96
CA THR A 25 12.43 -4.01 -8.59
C THR A 25 12.71 -3.83 -7.11
N THR A 26 13.65 -2.96 -6.78
CA THR A 26 13.88 -2.56 -5.40
C THR A 26 12.66 -1.78 -4.89
N TRP A 27 12.39 -1.81 -3.59
CA TRP A 27 11.36 -0.96 -2.97
C TRP A 27 11.51 0.52 -3.37
N LYS A 28 12.75 0.97 -3.54
CA LYS A 28 13.08 2.32 -4.00
C LYS A 28 12.57 2.60 -5.42
N GLU A 29 12.78 1.68 -6.36
CA GLU A 29 12.32 1.82 -7.74
C GLU A 29 10.79 1.73 -7.85
N PHE A 30 10.16 0.89 -7.02
CA PHE A 30 8.71 0.79 -6.97
C PHE A 30 8.09 2.10 -6.46
N LEU A 31 8.61 2.64 -5.35
CA LEU A 31 8.15 3.91 -4.79
C LEU A 31 8.39 5.06 -5.79
N ALA A 32 9.57 5.14 -6.41
CA ALA A 32 9.87 6.19 -7.37
C ALA A 32 8.91 6.19 -8.59
N ARG A 33 8.47 5.03 -9.06
CA ARG A 33 7.55 4.93 -10.21
C ARG A 33 6.11 5.27 -9.90
N HIS A 34 5.68 5.08 -8.65
CA HIS A 34 4.29 5.28 -8.24
C HIS A 34 4.12 6.46 -7.30
N TRP A 35 5.20 7.21 -7.04
CA TRP A 35 5.22 8.32 -6.08
C TRP A 35 4.12 9.36 -6.38
N GLU A 36 3.95 9.72 -7.66
CA GLU A 36 2.94 10.69 -8.12
C GLU A 36 1.48 10.19 -8.02
N VAL A 37 1.27 8.90 -7.77
CA VAL A 37 -0.06 8.30 -7.63
C VAL A 37 -0.28 7.66 -6.26
N MET A 38 0.69 7.82 -5.34
CA MET A 38 0.65 7.25 -4.00
C MET A 38 0.28 8.29 -2.96
N VAL A 39 -0.55 7.88 -2.02
CA VAL A 39 -1.00 8.67 -0.87
C VAL A 39 -0.54 7.96 0.39
N ALA A 40 0.05 8.70 1.33
CA ALA A 40 0.29 8.20 2.68
C ALA A 40 -1.04 8.13 3.43
N ALA A 41 -1.37 6.96 3.97
CA ALA A 41 -2.54 6.77 4.81
C ALA A 41 -2.10 6.28 6.18
N ASP A 42 -2.58 6.92 7.24
CA ASP A 42 -2.29 6.50 8.61
C ASP A 42 -3.45 6.90 9.56
N PHE A 43 -3.42 6.34 10.77
CA PHE A 43 -4.42 6.55 11.80
C PHE A 43 -3.80 7.15 13.06
N PHE A 44 -4.50 8.10 13.68
CA PHE A 44 -4.16 8.57 15.02
C PHE A 44 -5.41 8.69 15.89
N THR A 45 -5.20 8.78 17.20
CA THR A 45 -6.28 9.02 18.16
C THR A 45 -6.19 10.41 18.75
N VAL A 46 -7.32 11.10 18.81
CA VAL A 46 -7.43 12.39 19.50
C VAL A 46 -8.55 12.35 20.53
N GLU A 47 -8.31 12.96 21.69
CA GLU A 47 -9.35 13.20 22.68
C GLU A 47 -9.87 14.62 22.50
N ALA A 48 -11.17 14.75 22.22
CA ALA A 48 -11.81 16.04 22.05
C ALA A 48 -12.97 16.21 23.04
N ARG A 49 -13.09 17.42 23.60
CA ARG A 49 -14.22 17.79 24.45
C ARG A 49 -15.45 18.01 23.58
N THR A 50 -16.48 17.18 23.76
CA THR A 50 -17.77 17.31 23.10
C THR A 50 -18.86 17.74 24.09
N ARG A 51 -20.05 18.06 23.59
CA ARG A 51 -21.23 18.32 24.44
C ARG A 51 -21.61 17.13 25.33
N LYS A 52 -21.22 15.91 24.96
CA LYS A 52 -21.50 14.67 25.72
C LYS A 52 -20.37 14.29 26.68
N GLY A 53 -19.28 15.07 26.75
CA GLY A 53 -18.10 14.79 27.57
C GLY A 53 -16.82 14.69 26.76
N LEU A 54 -15.75 14.17 27.39
CA LEU A 54 -14.49 13.89 26.70
C LEU A 54 -14.66 12.63 25.85
N THR A 55 -14.40 12.72 24.54
CA THR A 55 -14.59 11.61 23.60
C THR A 55 -13.31 11.36 22.83
N ARG A 56 -12.91 10.09 22.74
CA ARG A 56 -11.77 9.65 21.91
C ARG A 56 -12.24 9.33 20.50
N PHE A 57 -11.59 9.92 19.52
CA PHE A 57 -11.82 9.68 18.10
C PHE A 57 -10.62 8.96 17.51
N VAL A 58 -10.88 8.00 16.63
CA VAL A 58 -9.89 7.45 15.70
C VAL A 58 -10.03 8.23 14.41
N VAL A 59 -8.94 8.84 13.96
CA VAL A 59 -8.90 9.67 12.75
C VAL A 59 -8.05 8.94 11.71
N LEU A 60 -8.65 8.63 10.56
CA LEU A 60 -7.93 8.26 9.35
C LEU A 60 -7.55 9.55 8.62
N PHE A 61 -6.30 9.66 8.19
CA PHE A 61 -5.90 10.73 7.28
C PHE A 61 -5.18 10.18 6.05
N LEU A 62 -5.20 11.00 5.00
CA LEU A 62 -4.62 10.75 3.68
C LEU A 62 -3.77 11.98 3.34
N MET A 63 -2.51 11.79 2.94
CA MET A 63 -1.59 12.86 2.54
C MET A 63 -0.99 12.52 1.18
N ASP A 64 -1.07 13.45 0.24
CA ASP A 64 -0.34 13.34 -1.02
C ASP A 64 1.17 13.35 -0.72
N LEU A 65 1.89 12.39 -1.29
CA LEU A 65 3.34 12.27 -1.13
C LEU A 65 4.10 13.10 -2.17
N SER A 66 3.42 13.57 -3.22
CA SER A 66 3.99 14.50 -4.18
C SER A 66 3.94 15.93 -3.61
N THR A 67 5.07 16.42 -3.10
CA THR A 67 5.27 17.83 -2.69
C THR A 67 6.64 18.29 -3.15
#